data_AF-A0A8H6M3D1-F1
#
_entry.id   AF-A0A8H6M3D1-F1
#
_cell.length_a   1.000
_cell.length_b   1.000
_cell.length_c   1.000
_cell.angle_alpha   90.00
_cell.angle_beta   90.00
_cell.angle_gamma   90.00
#
_symmetry.space_group_name_H-M   'P 1'
#
loop_
_entity.id
_entity.type
_entity.pdbx_description
1 polymer ?
#
loop_
_entity_poly.entity_id
_entity_poly.type
_entity_poly.pdbx_seq_one_letter_code
_entity_poly.pdbx_strand_id
1 'polypeptide(L)'
;MTSTAGSSSTPAHNAPLPPSTTSTARSSRIAPHSHIKGLGLDPEGFALLDTAGFVGQNQAREACGVIVDLIKSRKFAGRALLLVGGPGTGKTALALAVSHELGAKVPFCPMVGSEVYSTEVKKTEVLAEAFRRAIGLRIKETKEVYEGEVTELTPSESENPLSGYGKTVSHVVVGLKTVKGTKQLRLDPTIYEAILKEKIVVGDVIYVEANTGAVKRVGRSDAYASSYDLESETYVPLPKGDVHKKKELVQDVTLGDLDAANARPQGGQDIMSVMGSLVKSGRTEVTEKLRKEVNKVVQNYVDQGVAEVVPGVVFIDEDIECFTYLRMAPTVICARSGGSA
;
A
#
# COMPACT_ATOMS: atom_id res chain seq x y z
N MET A 1 12.74 -3.03 64.76
CA MET A 1 13.54 -3.33 63.56
C MET A 1 12.76 -2.83 62.36
N THR A 2 13.45 -2.02 61.57
CA THR A 2 12.99 -0.97 60.67
C THR A 2 12.34 -1.47 59.38
N SER A 3 11.10 -1.04 59.09
CA SER A 3 10.50 -1.12 57.75
C SER A 3 10.77 0.19 57.01
N THR A 4 11.78 0.16 56.14
CA THR A 4 12.18 1.25 55.25
C THR A 4 11.17 1.45 54.13
N ALA A 5 10.78 2.71 53.93
CA ALA A 5 10.04 3.20 52.77
C ALA A 5 10.85 3.00 51.49
N GLY A 6 10.26 2.36 50.47
CA GLY A 6 10.80 2.26 49.12
C GLY A 6 10.13 3.29 48.22
N SER A 7 10.90 4.29 47.79
CA SER A 7 10.50 5.32 46.83
C SER A 7 10.17 4.73 45.46
N SER A 8 8.95 4.95 44.97
CA SER A 8 8.56 4.66 43.59
C SER A 8 9.11 5.74 42.65
N SER A 9 10.19 5.46 41.93
CA SER A 9 10.57 6.27 40.77
C SER A 9 9.67 5.90 39.59
N THR A 10 8.96 6.90 39.07
CA THR A 10 8.26 6.83 37.79
C THR A 10 9.28 6.66 36.66
N PRO A 11 9.13 5.71 35.72
CA PRO A 11 9.97 5.68 34.54
C PRO A 11 9.63 6.87 33.62
N ALA A 12 10.67 7.61 33.24
CA ALA A 12 10.58 8.77 32.38
C ALA A 12 9.99 8.42 31.01
N HIS A 13 8.94 9.14 30.64
CA HIS A 13 8.28 9.09 29.34
C HIS A 13 9.17 9.80 28.31
N ASN A 14 10.10 9.08 27.66
CA ASN A 14 10.74 9.45 26.37
C ASN A 14 11.83 8.43 25.97
N ALA A 15 11.44 7.20 25.66
CA ALA A 15 12.29 6.29 24.91
C ALA A 15 12.10 6.55 23.40
N PRO A 16 13.16 6.79 22.61
CA PRO A 16 13.05 6.95 21.17
C PRO A 16 12.48 5.69 20.52
N LEU A 17 11.54 5.86 19.57
CA LEU A 17 11.11 4.80 18.68
C LEU A 17 12.34 4.28 17.90
N PRO A 18 12.54 2.95 17.78
CA PRO A 18 13.67 2.42 17.04
C PRO A 18 13.62 2.85 15.56
N PRO A 19 14.78 3.08 14.92
CA PRO A 19 14.83 3.48 13.53
C PRO A 19 14.14 2.43 12.66
N SER A 20 13.36 2.88 11.67
CA SER A 20 12.81 2.04 10.62
C SER A 20 13.98 1.51 9.78
N THR A 21 14.56 0.40 10.23
CA THR A 21 15.58 -0.34 9.51
C THR A 21 15.10 -0.62 8.09
N THR A 22 15.96 -0.24 7.15
CA THR A 22 16.09 -0.81 5.80
C THR A 22 15.54 -2.22 5.73
N SER A 23 14.77 -2.50 4.67
CA SER A 23 14.09 -3.76 4.40
C SER A 23 14.98 -4.97 4.68
N THR A 24 14.94 -5.47 5.92
CA THR A 24 15.26 -6.86 6.18
C THR A 24 14.21 -7.61 5.40
N ALA A 25 14.60 -8.26 4.30
CA ALA A 25 13.75 -9.22 3.64
C ALA A 25 13.36 -10.22 4.74
N ARG A 26 12.17 -10.02 5.32
CA ARG A 26 11.67 -10.86 6.41
C ARG A 26 11.74 -12.27 5.86
N SER A 27 12.51 -13.13 6.51
CA SER A 27 12.56 -14.56 6.19
C SER A 27 11.12 -15.01 5.94
N SER A 28 10.82 -15.45 4.71
CA SER A 28 9.48 -15.88 4.37
C SER A 28 9.15 -17.06 5.27
N ARG A 29 8.20 -16.88 6.20
CA ARG A 29 7.75 -17.98 7.06
C ARG A 29 7.22 -19.10 6.15
N ILE A 30 7.66 -20.33 6.39
CA ILE A 30 7.21 -21.48 5.61
C ILE A 30 5.75 -21.74 5.96
N ALA A 31 4.86 -21.42 5.01
CA ALA A 31 3.44 -21.71 5.07
C ALA A 31 3.12 -22.99 4.27
N PRO A 32 1.97 -23.67 4.52
CA PRO A 32 1.61 -24.92 3.84
C PRO A 32 1.65 -24.85 2.31
N HIS A 33 1.35 -23.69 1.71
CA HIS A 33 1.36 -23.46 0.26
C HIS A 33 2.54 -22.61 -0.24
N SER A 34 3.56 -22.38 0.59
CA SER A 34 4.72 -21.54 0.20
C SER A 34 5.56 -22.10 -0.95
N HIS A 35 5.43 -23.40 -1.24
CA HIS A 35 6.07 -24.11 -2.35
C HIS A 35 5.40 -23.85 -3.71
N ILE A 36 4.14 -23.39 -3.73
CA ILE A 36 3.42 -23.07 -4.96
C ILE A 36 3.92 -21.72 -5.49
N LYS A 37 4.37 -21.70 -6.75
CA LYS A 37 4.93 -20.50 -7.40
C LYS A 37 4.14 -20.03 -8.63
N GLY A 38 3.16 -20.81 -9.08
CA GLY A 38 2.35 -20.53 -10.27
C GLY A 38 1.69 -21.82 -10.75
N LEU A 39 0.97 -21.76 -11.88
CA LEU A 39 0.30 -22.92 -12.47
C LEU A 39 1.26 -23.87 -13.19
N GLY A 40 2.46 -23.41 -13.57
CA GLY A 40 3.47 -24.25 -14.23
C GLY A 40 3.05 -24.75 -15.61
N LEU A 41 2.39 -23.88 -16.39
CA LEU A 41 1.99 -24.18 -17.76
C LEU A 41 3.09 -23.74 -18.73
N ASP A 42 3.13 -24.36 -19.90
CA ASP A 42 3.92 -23.87 -21.02
C ASP A 42 3.22 -22.68 -21.73
N PRO A 43 3.87 -22.02 -22.70
CA PRO A 43 3.26 -20.92 -23.45
C PRO A 43 2.03 -21.29 -24.28
N GLU A 44 1.81 -22.58 -24.56
CA GLU A 44 0.65 -23.09 -25.30
C GLU A 44 -0.54 -23.42 -24.37
N GLY A 45 -0.30 -23.42 -23.05
CA GLY A 45 -1.30 -23.63 -22.01
C GLY A 45 -1.33 -25.05 -21.45
N PHE A 46 -0.40 -25.93 -21.83
CA PHE A 46 -0.33 -27.31 -21.35
C PHE A 46 0.42 -27.41 -20.02
N ALA A 47 -0.03 -28.30 -19.13
CA ALA A 47 0.60 -28.47 -17.83
C ALA A 47 1.92 -29.25 -17.93
N LEU A 48 3.02 -28.60 -17.51
CA LEU A 48 4.31 -29.26 -17.38
C LEU A 48 4.34 -30.15 -16.12
N LEU A 49 5.03 -31.28 -16.23
CA LEU A 49 5.26 -32.19 -15.12
C LEU A 49 6.15 -31.53 -14.05
N ASP A 50 5.79 -31.74 -12.79
CA ASP A 50 6.57 -31.37 -11.60
C ASP A 50 7.14 -29.93 -11.60
N THR A 51 6.33 -28.98 -12.06
CA THR A 51 6.73 -27.58 -12.27
C THR A 51 5.95 -26.64 -11.36
N ALA A 52 6.58 -25.53 -10.96
CA ALA A 52 5.99 -24.45 -10.15
C ALA A 52 5.39 -24.90 -8.79
N GLY A 53 5.84 -26.04 -8.27
CA GLY A 53 5.40 -26.62 -7.00
C GLY A 53 4.22 -27.60 -7.11
N PHE A 54 3.68 -27.83 -8.32
CA PHE A 54 2.64 -28.83 -8.54
C PHE A 54 3.22 -30.17 -8.99
N VAL A 55 2.59 -31.25 -8.53
CA VAL A 55 2.79 -32.62 -9.02
C VAL A 55 1.42 -33.12 -9.51
N GLY A 56 1.30 -33.41 -10.80
CA GLY A 56 0.04 -33.81 -11.43
C GLY A 56 -1.00 -32.67 -11.53
N GLN A 57 -2.28 -33.02 -11.35
CA GLN A 57 -3.44 -32.12 -11.52
C GLN A 57 -3.49 -31.39 -12.88
N ASN A 58 -3.03 -32.04 -13.94
CA ASN A 58 -2.81 -31.42 -15.26
C ASN A 58 -4.07 -30.71 -15.79
N GLN A 59 -5.20 -31.43 -15.86
CA GLN A 59 -6.46 -30.87 -16.39
C GLN A 59 -6.95 -29.66 -15.57
N ALA A 60 -6.82 -29.70 -14.25
CA ALA A 60 -7.24 -28.59 -13.39
C ALA A 60 -6.32 -27.37 -13.57
N ARG A 61 -5.01 -27.59 -13.71
CA ARG A 61 -4.03 -26.53 -13.96
C ARG A 61 -4.25 -25.87 -15.31
N GLU A 62 -4.47 -26.65 -16.37
CA GLU A 62 -4.77 -26.17 -17.72
C GLU A 62 -6.07 -25.36 -17.73
N ALA A 63 -7.14 -25.88 -17.10
CA ALA A 63 -8.39 -25.16 -16.96
C ALA A 63 -8.23 -23.84 -16.20
N CYS A 64 -7.45 -23.83 -15.11
CA CYS A 64 -7.10 -22.60 -14.40
C CYS A 64 -6.30 -21.62 -15.26
N GLY A 65 -5.43 -22.10 -16.15
CA GLY A 65 -4.72 -21.28 -17.14
C GLY A 65 -5.66 -20.51 -18.04
N VAL A 66 -6.65 -21.20 -18.61
CA VAL A 66 -7.70 -20.57 -19.43
C VAL A 66 -8.44 -19.49 -18.63
N ILE A 67 -8.75 -19.75 -17.36
CA ILE A 67 -9.41 -18.76 -16.49
C ILE A 67 -8.51 -17.54 -16.25
N VAL A 68 -7.21 -17.74 -16.00
CA VAL A 68 -6.23 -16.65 -15.85
C VAL A 68 -6.23 -15.76 -17.09
N ASP A 69 -6.24 -16.35 -18.29
CA ASP A 69 -6.27 -15.61 -19.55
C ASP A 69 -7.59 -14.86 -19.76
N LEU A 70 -8.72 -15.47 -19.38
CA LEU A 70 -10.03 -14.81 -19.40
C LEU A 70 -10.11 -13.63 -18.41
N ILE A 71 -9.44 -13.73 -17.26
CA ILE A 71 -9.34 -12.63 -16.28
C ILE A 71 -8.44 -11.52 -16.84
N LYS A 72 -7.24 -11.86 -17.35
CA LYS A 72 -6.30 -10.90 -17.96
C LYS A 72 -6.90 -10.17 -19.15
N SER A 73 -7.71 -10.85 -19.96
CA SER A 73 -8.43 -10.27 -21.09
C SER A 73 -9.74 -9.56 -20.71
N ARG A 74 -10.06 -9.46 -19.41
CA ARG A 74 -11.28 -8.83 -18.85
C ARG A 74 -12.60 -9.46 -19.33
N LYS A 75 -12.57 -10.68 -19.87
CA LYS A 75 -13.75 -11.42 -20.39
C LYS A 75 -14.44 -12.28 -19.33
N PHE A 76 -13.84 -12.40 -18.14
CA PHE A 76 -14.38 -13.19 -17.03
C PHE A 76 -15.09 -12.37 -15.93
N ALA A 77 -15.34 -11.08 -16.14
CA ALA A 77 -16.01 -10.25 -15.13
C ALA A 77 -17.44 -10.75 -14.83
N GLY A 78 -17.82 -10.77 -13.55
CA GLY A 78 -19.16 -11.19 -13.11
C GLY A 78 -19.42 -12.69 -13.17
N ARG A 79 -18.38 -13.52 -13.30
CA ARG A 79 -18.49 -14.99 -13.36
C ARG A 79 -17.87 -15.62 -12.11
N ALA A 80 -18.37 -16.81 -11.78
CA ALA A 80 -17.84 -17.63 -10.69
C ALA A 80 -17.16 -18.88 -11.25
N LEU A 81 -16.00 -19.23 -10.69
CA LEU A 81 -15.31 -20.51 -10.88
C LEU A 81 -15.52 -21.34 -9.60
N LEU A 82 -16.00 -22.57 -9.74
CA LEU A 82 -16.14 -23.50 -8.62
C LEU A 82 -15.12 -24.63 -8.75
N LEU A 83 -14.23 -24.74 -7.76
CA LEU A 83 -13.28 -25.85 -7.61
C LEU A 83 -13.91 -26.92 -6.71
N VAL A 84 -14.16 -28.10 -7.27
CA VAL A 84 -14.79 -29.22 -6.57
C VAL A 84 -13.82 -30.40 -6.46
N GLY A 85 -13.76 -31.02 -5.29
CA GLY A 85 -12.99 -32.23 -5.07
C GLY A 85 -12.92 -32.57 -3.58
N GLY A 86 -12.44 -33.77 -3.25
CA GLY A 86 -12.25 -34.19 -1.86
C GLY A 86 -11.31 -33.27 -1.07
N PRO A 87 -11.33 -33.33 0.28
CA PRO A 87 -10.36 -32.61 1.10
C PRO A 87 -8.93 -33.04 0.73
N GLY A 88 -7.98 -32.11 0.75
CA GLY A 88 -6.57 -32.39 0.47
C GLY A 88 -6.21 -32.57 -1.01
N THR A 89 -7.13 -32.37 -1.96
CA THR A 89 -6.83 -32.52 -3.41
C THR A 89 -6.16 -31.30 -4.06
N GLY A 90 -5.84 -30.25 -3.31
CA GLY A 90 -5.09 -29.09 -3.82
C GLY A 90 -5.94 -27.93 -4.37
N LYS A 91 -7.24 -27.83 -4.02
CA LYS A 91 -8.12 -26.71 -4.45
C LYS A 91 -7.57 -25.33 -4.04
N THR A 92 -7.22 -25.17 -2.77
CA THR A 92 -6.62 -23.93 -2.24
C THR A 92 -5.25 -23.66 -2.88
N ALA A 93 -4.48 -24.71 -3.20
CA ALA A 93 -3.22 -24.58 -3.93
C ALA A 93 -3.43 -24.04 -5.35
N LEU A 94 -4.44 -24.54 -6.08
CA LEU A 94 -4.80 -24.02 -7.41
C LEU A 94 -5.24 -22.55 -7.36
N ALA A 95 -6.03 -22.16 -6.36
CA ALA A 95 -6.44 -20.75 -6.20
C ALA A 95 -5.25 -19.82 -5.94
N LEU A 96 -4.29 -20.24 -5.12
CA LEU A 96 -3.04 -19.50 -4.90
C LEU A 96 -2.14 -19.49 -6.14
N ALA A 97 -2.12 -20.57 -6.92
CA ALA A 97 -1.39 -20.61 -8.18
C ALA A 97 -1.96 -19.59 -9.18
N VAL A 98 -3.29 -19.51 -9.28
CA VAL A 98 -3.99 -18.49 -10.08
C VAL A 98 -3.61 -17.08 -9.62
N SER A 99 -3.53 -16.82 -8.31
CA SER A 99 -3.14 -15.50 -7.81
C SER A 99 -1.70 -15.14 -8.19
N HIS A 100 -0.78 -16.09 -8.14
CA HIS A 100 0.60 -15.91 -8.60
C HIS A 100 0.66 -15.64 -10.11
N GLU A 101 -0.14 -16.34 -10.92
CA GLU A 101 -0.17 -16.19 -12.37
C GLU A 101 -0.77 -14.84 -12.84
N LEU A 102 -1.71 -14.30 -12.07
CA LEU A 102 -2.28 -12.96 -12.29
C LEU A 102 -1.27 -11.85 -11.93
N GLY A 103 -0.38 -12.14 -10.97
CA GLY A 103 0.70 -11.27 -10.54
C GLY A 103 0.27 -10.19 -9.54
N ALA A 104 1.24 -9.50 -8.94
CA ALA A 104 1.03 -8.52 -7.88
C ALA A 104 0.18 -7.29 -8.28
N LYS A 105 -0.06 -7.12 -9.59
CA LYS A 105 -0.83 -6.01 -10.15
C LYS A 105 -2.35 -6.23 -10.07
N VAL A 106 -2.80 -7.47 -9.84
CA VAL A 106 -4.21 -7.85 -9.77
C VAL A 106 -4.54 -8.17 -8.31
N PRO A 107 -5.51 -7.49 -7.69
CA PRO A 107 -5.90 -7.80 -6.32
C PRO A 107 -6.42 -9.23 -6.19
N PHE A 108 -5.98 -9.94 -5.16
CA PHE A 108 -6.47 -11.26 -4.81
C PHE A 108 -6.86 -11.27 -3.33
N CYS A 109 -8.15 -11.47 -3.06
CA CYS A 109 -8.71 -11.45 -1.72
C CYS A 109 -9.12 -12.86 -1.29
N PRO A 110 -8.26 -13.60 -0.57
CA PRO A 110 -8.66 -14.85 0.05
C PRO A 110 -9.57 -14.58 1.25
N MET A 111 -10.61 -15.39 1.41
CA MET A 111 -11.51 -15.39 2.55
C MET A 111 -11.95 -16.83 2.85
N VAL A 112 -12.10 -17.16 4.12
CA VAL A 112 -12.74 -18.41 4.53
C VAL A 112 -14.25 -18.17 4.65
N GLY A 113 -15.09 -19.10 4.20
CA GLY A 113 -16.55 -18.97 4.23
C GLY A 113 -17.10 -18.75 5.65
N SER A 114 -16.45 -19.31 6.66
CA SER A 114 -16.77 -19.07 8.07
C SER A 114 -16.57 -17.62 8.52
N GLU A 115 -15.69 -16.83 7.86
CA GLU A 115 -15.49 -15.41 8.17
C GLU A 115 -16.73 -14.55 7.89
N VAL A 116 -17.64 -15.03 7.04
CA VAL A 116 -18.89 -14.34 6.72
C VAL A 116 -19.83 -14.27 7.93
N TYR A 117 -19.70 -15.22 8.87
CA TYR A 117 -20.52 -15.29 10.06
C TYR A 117 -19.90 -14.40 11.17
N SER A 118 -20.29 -13.13 11.18
CA SER A 118 -19.87 -12.16 12.21
C SER A 118 -21.02 -11.80 13.15
N THR A 119 -20.71 -11.51 14.41
CA THR A 119 -21.64 -10.96 15.41
C THR A 119 -21.72 -9.44 15.35
N GLU A 120 -20.69 -8.77 14.82
CA GLU A 120 -20.58 -7.31 14.80
C GLU A 120 -21.17 -6.69 13.53
N VAL A 121 -21.08 -7.41 12.40
CA VAL A 121 -21.45 -6.91 11.07
C VAL A 121 -22.30 -7.94 10.32
N LYS A 122 -23.20 -7.45 9.47
CA LYS A 122 -24.06 -8.33 8.66
C LYS A 122 -23.24 -9.17 7.68
N LYS A 123 -23.68 -10.41 7.41
CA LYS A 123 -23.09 -11.33 6.40
C LYS A 123 -22.87 -10.65 5.04
N THR A 124 -23.88 -9.90 4.59
CA THR A 124 -23.83 -9.17 3.32
C THR A 124 -22.74 -8.11 3.30
N GLU A 125 -22.45 -7.50 4.45
CA GLU A 125 -21.43 -6.47 4.56
C GLU A 125 -20.02 -7.06 4.53
N VAL A 126 -19.81 -8.22 5.17
CA VAL A 126 -18.52 -8.94 5.08
C VAL A 126 -18.20 -9.32 3.63
N LEU A 127 -19.19 -9.82 2.89
CA LEU A 127 -19.04 -10.14 1.47
C LEU A 127 -18.82 -8.88 0.62
N ALA A 128 -19.57 -7.81 0.87
CA ALA A 128 -19.38 -6.55 0.16
C ALA A 128 -17.97 -5.98 0.39
N GLU A 129 -17.47 -6.01 1.63
CA GLU A 129 -16.10 -5.61 1.98
C GLU A 129 -15.06 -6.45 1.24
N ALA A 130 -15.25 -7.78 1.14
CA ALA A 130 -14.37 -8.65 0.37
C ALA A 130 -14.35 -8.29 -1.13
N PHE A 131 -15.51 -8.01 -1.74
CA PHE A 131 -15.57 -7.55 -3.13
C PHE A 131 -14.88 -6.20 -3.32
N ARG A 132 -15.05 -5.25 -2.39
CA ARG A 132 -14.40 -3.93 -2.46
C ARG A 132 -12.89 -4.05 -2.37
N ARG A 133 -12.36 -4.97 -1.54
CA ARG A 133 -10.92 -5.28 -1.46
C ARG A 133 -10.39 -5.96 -2.73
N ALA A 134 -11.23 -6.68 -3.46
CA ALA A 134 -10.83 -7.31 -4.73
C ALA A 134 -10.93 -6.39 -5.96
N ILE A 135 -11.53 -5.20 -5.85
CA ILE A 135 -11.56 -4.24 -6.96
C ILE A 135 -10.45 -3.22 -6.76
N GLY A 136 -9.47 -3.25 -7.66
CA GLY A 136 -8.34 -2.33 -7.68
C GLY A 136 -8.63 -1.10 -8.54
N LEU A 137 -8.00 0.00 -8.15
CA LEU A 137 -7.93 1.25 -8.89
C LEU A 137 -6.45 1.59 -9.07
N ARG A 138 -6.01 1.61 -10.33
CA ARG A 138 -4.66 2.01 -10.71
C ARG A 138 -4.69 3.48 -11.09
N ILE A 139 -4.17 4.33 -10.21
CA ILE A 139 -4.08 5.77 -10.42
C ILE A 139 -2.71 6.07 -11.03
N LYS A 140 -2.71 6.77 -12.17
CA LYS A 140 -1.49 7.25 -12.81
C LYS A 140 -1.45 8.76 -12.67
N GLU A 141 -0.53 9.23 -11.83
CA GLU A 141 -0.35 10.65 -11.58
C GLU A 141 1.03 11.09 -12.07
N THR A 142 1.10 12.19 -12.80
CA THR A 142 2.38 12.81 -13.16
C THR A 142 2.68 13.93 -12.17
N LYS A 143 3.72 13.75 -11.35
CA LYS A 143 4.16 14.74 -10.38
C LYS A 143 5.38 15.48 -10.88
N GLU A 144 5.40 16.80 -10.69
CA GLU A 144 6.60 17.62 -10.90
C GLU A 144 7.44 17.60 -9.62
N VAL A 145 8.70 17.19 -9.76
CA VAL A 145 9.56 16.89 -8.62
C VAL A 145 10.92 17.51 -8.81
N TYR A 146 11.47 18.00 -7.70
CA TYR A 146 12.84 18.43 -7.59
C TYR A 146 13.61 17.40 -6.76
N GLU A 147 14.67 16.83 -7.34
CA GLU A 147 15.49 15.83 -6.67
C GLU A 147 16.96 16.23 -6.82
N GLY A 148 17.71 16.18 -5.72
CA GLY A 148 19.12 16.53 -5.72
C GLY A 148 19.73 16.51 -4.33
N GLU A 149 21.06 16.53 -4.32
CA GLU A 149 21.85 16.82 -3.12
C GLU A 149 21.72 18.31 -2.77
N VAL A 150 21.44 18.60 -1.50
CA VAL A 150 21.36 19.95 -0.97
C VAL A 150 22.77 20.54 -0.89
N THR A 151 23.05 21.55 -1.70
CA THR A 151 24.33 22.29 -1.67
C THR A 151 24.26 23.56 -0.84
N GLU A 152 23.06 24.14 -0.73
CA GLU A 152 22.82 25.41 -0.05
C GLU A 152 21.43 25.38 0.59
N LEU A 153 21.33 25.87 1.82
CA LEU A 153 20.08 25.99 2.55
C LEU A 153 20.10 27.30 3.35
N THR A 154 19.52 28.36 2.78
CA THR A 154 19.58 29.70 3.35
C THR A 154 18.17 30.27 3.52
N PRO A 155 17.66 30.41 4.75
CA PRO A 155 16.38 31.08 4.99
C PRO A 155 16.53 32.60 4.81
N SER A 156 15.57 33.23 4.12
CA SER A 156 15.51 34.68 3.93
C SER A 156 14.47 35.27 4.87
N GLU A 157 14.92 36.05 5.84
CA GLU A 157 14.08 36.73 6.82
C GLU A 157 13.60 38.10 6.30
N SER A 158 12.33 38.43 6.53
CA SER A 158 11.75 39.75 6.30
C SER A 158 11.16 40.33 7.58
N GLU A 159 11.06 41.66 7.64
CA GLU A 159 10.37 42.35 8.73
C GLU A 159 8.86 42.15 8.61
N ASN A 160 8.23 41.79 9.72
CA ASN A 160 6.81 41.45 9.77
C ASN A 160 5.96 42.74 9.84
N PRO A 161 5.08 43.04 8.86
CA PRO A 161 4.27 44.27 8.89
C PRO A 161 3.20 44.28 9.99
N LEU A 162 2.80 43.10 10.48
CA LEU A 162 1.69 42.93 11.45
C LEU A 162 2.14 42.89 12.91
N SER A 163 3.39 42.56 13.21
CA SER A 163 3.93 42.54 14.57
C SER A 163 5.29 43.19 14.59
N GLY A 164 5.42 44.32 15.29
CA GLY A 164 6.71 45.01 15.50
C GLY A 164 7.72 44.23 16.37
N TYR A 165 7.48 42.93 16.58
CA TYR A 165 8.36 41.99 17.23
C TYR A 165 8.42 40.71 16.39
N GLY A 166 9.63 40.32 16.02
CA GLY A 166 9.93 39.06 15.33
C GLY A 166 10.24 39.23 13.84
N LYS A 167 11.33 38.58 13.41
CA LYS A 167 11.61 38.36 11.98
C LYS A 167 10.82 37.14 11.52
N THR A 168 10.19 37.20 10.34
CA THR A 168 9.54 36.05 9.73
C THR A 168 10.32 35.56 8.53
N VAL A 169 10.37 34.25 8.34
CA VAL A 169 10.97 33.66 7.15
C VAL A 169 10.02 33.93 5.98
N SER A 170 10.50 34.68 4.98
CA SER A 170 9.75 35.04 3.78
C SER A 170 9.81 33.97 2.70
N HIS A 171 10.97 33.32 2.55
CA HIS A 171 11.22 32.21 1.63
C HIS A 171 12.55 31.55 2.02
N VAL A 172 12.81 30.36 1.49
CA VAL A 172 14.10 29.66 1.65
C VAL A 172 14.74 29.46 0.29
N VAL A 173 16.03 29.80 0.20
CA VAL A 173 16.85 29.49 -0.97
C VAL A 173 17.49 28.12 -0.76
N VAL A 174 17.16 27.18 -1.64
CA VAL A 174 17.71 25.82 -1.62
C VAL A 174 18.48 25.56 -2.91
N GLY A 175 19.77 25.27 -2.80
CA GLY A 175 20.59 24.80 -3.91
C GLY A 175 20.52 23.28 -4.01
N LEU A 176 20.15 22.76 -5.18
CA LEU A 176 20.09 21.32 -5.46
C LEU A 176 21.07 20.94 -6.57
N LYS A 177 21.76 19.83 -6.38
CA LYS A 177 22.75 19.28 -7.31
C LYS A 177 22.42 17.85 -7.72
N THR A 178 22.54 17.57 -9.01
CA THR A 178 22.52 16.22 -9.58
C THR A 178 23.79 15.97 -10.39
N VAL A 179 23.91 14.77 -10.96
CA VAL A 179 25.03 14.44 -11.88
C VAL A 179 25.04 15.33 -13.12
N LYS A 180 23.87 15.78 -13.60
CA LYS A 180 23.78 16.61 -14.82
C LYS A 180 24.01 18.09 -14.59
N GLY A 181 23.69 18.61 -13.40
CA GLY A 181 23.80 20.04 -13.14
C GLY A 181 23.28 20.46 -11.77
N THR A 182 23.33 21.76 -11.52
CA THR A 182 22.87 22.41 -10.29
C THR A 182 21.74 23.38 -10.57
N LYS A 183 20.84 23.57 -9.61
CA LYS A 183 19.75 24.54 -9.70
C LYS A 183 19.46 25.12 -8.32
N GLN A 184 19.37 26.44 -8.23
CA GLN A 184 18.87 27.12 -7.03
C GLN A 184 17.36 27.33 -7.15
N LEU A 185 16.65 27.07 -6.06
CA LEU A 185 15.21 27.18 -5.93
C LEU A 185 14.88 28.18 -4.82
N ARG A 186 13.83 28.97 -5.03
CA ARG A 186 13.19 29.75 -3.96
C ARG A 186 11.93 29.02 -3.57
N LEU A 187 11.90 28.52 -2.35
CA LEU A 187 10.83 27.69 -1.80
C LEU A 187 10.05 28.47 -0.74
N ASP A 188 8.78 28.09 -0.59
CA ASP A 188 7.86 28.69 0.37
C ASP A 188 8.31 28.46 1.83
N PRO A 189 8.02 29.37 2.78
CA PRO A 189 8.35 29.17 4.20
C PRO A 189 7.83 27.86 4.80
N THR A 190 6.69 27.34 4.34
CA THR A 190 6.15 26.04 4.81
C THR A 190 7.10 24.88 4.54
N ILE A 191 7.89 24.96 3.47
CA ILE A 191 8.90 23.97 3.11
C ILE A 191 10.07 24.02 4.10
N TYR A 192 10.39 25.21 4.65
CA TYR A 192 11.41 25.34 5.69
C TYR A 192 11.06 24.54 6.94
N GLU A 193 9.80 24.61 7.37
CA GLU A 193 9.33 23.86 8.54
C GLU A 193 9.44 22.34 8.31
N ALA A 194 9.12 21.88 7.09
CA ALA A 194 9.31 20.48 6.70
C ALA A 194 10.78 20.06 6.74
N ILE A 195 11.69 20.91 6.24
CA ILE A 195 13.14 20.68 6.26
C ILE A 195 13.66 20.58 7.70
N LEU A 196 13.22 21.47 8.60
CA LEU A 196 13.56 21.42 10.02
C LEU A 196 13.04 20.16 10.70
N LYS A 197 11.80 19.76 10.39
CA LYS A 197 11.17 18.55 10.94
C LYS A 197 11.88 17.28 10.51
N GLU A 198 12.30 17.20 9.25
CA GLU A 198 13.05 16.07 8.71
C GLU A 198 14.57 16.13 9.00
N LYS A 199 15.04 17.20 9.68
CA LYS A 199 16.45 17.43 10.01
C LYS A 199 17.36 17.37 8.77
N ILE A 200 16.89 17.94 7.67
CA ILE A 200 17.63 17.98 6.42
C ILE A 200 18.79 18.96 6.54
N VAL A 201 19.97 18.52 6.16
CA VAL A 201 21.21 19.30 6.20
C VAL A 201 21.91 19.32 4.83
N VAL A 202 22.82 20.27 4.64
CA VAL A 202 23.67 20.35 3.44
C VAL A 202 24.45 19.04 3.29
N GLY A 203 24.43 18.46 2.08
CA GLY A 203 24.97 17.14 1.77
C GLY A 203 23.93 16.01 1.78
N ASP A 204 22.68 16.27 2.13
CA ASP A 204 21.60 15.28 2.01
C ASP A 204 20.99 15.27 0.61
N VAL A 205 20.61 14.10 0.13
CA VAL A 205 19.78 13.95 -1.07
C VAL A 205 18.31 14.02 -0.65
N ILE A 206 17.57 14.94 -1.27
CA ILE A 206 16.17 15.18 -0.95
C ILE A 206 15.30 15.11 -2.20
N TYR A 207 14.02 14.87 -1.94
CA TYR A 207 12.94 14.92 -2.92
C TYR A 207 11.93 15.97 -2.47
N VAL A 208 11.61 16.93 -3.35
CA VAL A 208 10.61 17.98 -3.11
C VAL A 208 9.54 17.90 -4.19
N GLU A 209 8.29 17.73 -3.79
CA GLU A 209 7.14 17.78 -4.70
C GLU A 209 6.73 19.24 -4.95
N ALA A 210 6.67 19.66 -6.22
CA ALA A 210 6.46 21.05 -6.58
C ALA A 210 5.08 21.60 -6.17
N ASN A 211 4.04 20.75 -6.20
CA ASN A 211 2.66 21.17 -5.97
C ASN A 211 2.28 21.20 -4.48
N THR A 212 2.76 20.22 -3.71
CA THR A 212 2.37 20.04 -2.30
C THR A 212 3.38 20.67 -1.33
N GLY A 213 4.61 20.96 -1.80
CA GLY A 213 5.72 21.35 -0.93
C GLY A 213 6.20 20.21 -0.02
N ALA A 214 5.73 18.97 -0.23
CA ALA A 214 6.17 17.83 0.56
C ALA A 214 7.65 17.54 0.28
N VAL A 215 8.45 17.55 1.34
CA VAL A 215 9.88 17.20 1.31
C VAL A 215 10.07 15.82 1.90
N LYS A 216 10.98 15.03 1.33
CA LYS A 216 11.44 13.76 1.87
C LYS A 216 12.97 13.66 1.79
N ARG A 217 13.63 13.38 2.91
CA ARG A 217 15.05 13.01 2.99
C ARG A 217 15.24 11.58 2.47
N VAL A 218 16.03 11.42 1.41
CA VAL A 218 16.35 10.10 0.81
C VAL A 218 17.55 9.47 1.52
N GLY A 219 18.56 10.28 1.87
CA GLY A 219 19.75 9.83 2.57
C GLY A 219 20.88 10.85 2.48
N ARG A 220 22.04 10.49 3.04
CA ARG A 220 23.27 11.28 2.98
C ARG A 220 23.97 11.03 1.64
N SER A 221 24.51 12.06 0.99
CA SER A 221 25.23 11.87 -0.27
C SER A 221 26.53 11.08 -0.06
N ASP A 222 26.83 10.14 -0.98
CA ASP A 222 28.07 9.34 -0.98
C ASP A 222 29.35 10.20 -0.95
N ALA A 223 29.27 11.45 -1.43
CA ALA A 223 30.39 12.41 -1.38
C ALA A 223 30.83 12.74 0.05
N TYR A 224 29.96 12.53 1.03
CA TYR A 224 30.20 12.78 2.44
C TYR A 224 30.44 11.50 3.24
N ALA A 225 30.54 10.33 2.60
CA ALA A 225 30.76 9.05 3.29
C ALA A 225 32.14 8.94 3.98
N SER A 226 33.11 9.76 3.59
CA SER A 226 34.46 9.77 4.18
C SER A 226 34.61 10.73 5.37
N SER A 227 33.61 11.56 5.67
CA SER A 227 33.65 12.35 6.91
C SER A 227 33.40 11.43 8.09
N TYR A 228 34.31 11.48 9.08
CA TYR A 228 34.36 10.66 10.28
C TYR A 228 33.08 10.76 11.13
N ASP A 229 32.03 10.07 10.71
CA ASP A 229 30.80 9.96 11.47
C ASP A 229 30.56 8.49 11.84
N LEU A 230 30.45 8.24 13.16
CA LEU A 230 30.10 6.94 13.72
C LEU A 230 28.58 6.68 13.62
N GLU A 231 27.83 7.63 13.05
CA GLU A 231 26.40 7.51 12.78
C GLU A 231 26.11 6.60 11.59
N SER A 232 25.22 5.64 11.80
CA SER A 232 24.70 4.73 10.79
C SER A 232 23.71 5.45 9.87
N GLU A 233 24.17 6.38 9.04
CA GLU A 233 23.36 7.03 8.02
C GLU A 233 23.24 6.17 6.75
N THR A 234 22.11 6.28 6.06
CA THR A 234 21.95 5.63 4.74
C THR A 234 22.57 6.53 3.68
N TYR A 235 23.70 6.08 3.12
CA TYR A 235 24.38 6.78 2.04
C TYR A 235 23.75 6.45 0.69
N VAL A 236 23.53 7.49 -0.12
CA VAL A 236 22.87 7.40 -1.42
C VAL A 236 23.66 8.16 -2.47
N PRO A 237 23.73 7.64 -3.72
CA PRO A 237 24.44 8.30 -4.79
C PRO A 237 23.69 9.55 -5.27
N LEU A 238 24.44 10.46 -5.87
CA LEU A 238 23.87 11.62 -6.56
C LEU A 238 22.81 11.19 -7.57
N PRO A 239 21.62 11.83 -7.57
CA PRO A 239 20.57 11.52 -8.53
C PRO A 239 21.04 11.68 -9.98
N LYS A 240 20.68 10.70 -10.81
CA LYS A 240 20.88 10.77 -12.26
C LYS A 240 19.78 11.60 -12.89
N GLY A 241 20.13 12.42 -13.88
CA GLY A 241 19.18 13.25 -14.59
C GLY A 241 19.14 14.69 -14.10
N ASP A 242 18.15 15.42 -14.58
CA ASP A 242 17.96 16.84 -14.30
C ASP A 242 17.35 17.05 -12.91
N VAL A 243 17.71 18.16 -12.26
CA VAL A 243 17.19 18.49 -10.90
C VAL A 243 15.67 18.56 -10.91
N HIS A 244 15.09 19.17 -11.94
CA HIS A 244 13.64 19.23 -12.15
C HIS A 244 13.22 18.16 -13.16
N LYS A 245 12.32 17.27 -12.76
CA LYS A 245 11.80 16.22 -13.64
C LYS A 245 10.32 15.96 -13.38
N LYS A 246 9.64 15.44 -14.40
CA LYS A 246 8.29 14.89 -14.27
C LYS A 246 8.41 13.41 -13.95
N LYS A 247 7.85 12.98 -12.83
CA LYS A 247 7.85 11.58 -12.39
C LYS A 247 6.44 11.04 -12.48
N GLU A 248 6.26 10.01 -13.29
CA GLU A 248 5.03 9.23 -13.30
C GLU A 248 5.00 8.34 -12.06
N LEU A 249 3.98 8.52 -11.23
CA LEU A 249 3.71 7.73 -10.05
C LEU A 249 2.47 6.89 -10.35
N VAL A 250 2.65 5.56 -10.31
CA VAL A 250 1.56 4.61 -10.40
C VAL A 250 1.25 4.13 -8.99
N GLN A 251 0.03 4.41 -8.52
CA GLN A 251 -0.44 3.96 -7.23
C GLN A 251 -1.62 3.01 -7.43
N ASP A 252 -1.49 1.80 -6.89
CA ASP A 252 -2.56 0.81 -6.87
C ASP A 252 -3.24 0.87 -5.49
N VAL A 253 -4.55 1.13 -5.49
CA VAL A 253 -5.38 1.23 -4.27
C VAL A 253 -6.64 0.40 -4.49
N THR A 254 -7.19 -0.27 -3.47
CA THR A 254 -8.47 -0.98 -3.62
C THR A 254 -9.65 -0.08 -3.25
N LEU A 255 -10.86 -0.40 -3.75
CA LEU A 255 -12.07 0.29 -3.30
C LEU A 255 -12.31 0.09 -1.80
N GLY A 256 -11.86 -1.04 -1.24
CA GLY A 256 -11.90 -1.32 0.19
C GLY A 256 -11.04 -0.34 0.99
N ASP A 257 -9.84 -0.01 0.51
CA ASP A 257 -8.96 0.96 1.17
C ASP A 257 -9.57 2.37 1.15
N LEU A 258 -10.19 2.75 0.03
CA LEU A 258 -10.90 4.03 -0.09
C LEU A 258 -12.12 4.10 0.84
N ASP A 259 -12.94 3.05 0.87
CA ASP A 259 -14.08 2.97 1.79
C ASP A 259 -13.63 3.09 3.25
N ALA A 260 -12.57 2.37 3.64
CA ALA A 260 -12.04 2.38 5.01
C ALA A 260 -11.45 3.74 5.40
N ALA A 261 -10.68 4.38 4.50
CA ALA A 261 -10.08 5.69 4.74
C ALA A 261 -11.14 6.79 4.94
N ASN A 262 -12.26 6.72 4.20
CA ASN A 262 -13.34 7.69 4.36
C ASN A 262 -14.28 7.36 5.53
N ALA A 263 -14.46 6.08 5.87
CA ALA A 263 -15.27 5.67 7.02
C ALA A 263 -14.57 5.97 8.36
N ARG A 264 -13.23 5.99 8.36
CA ARG A 264 -12.40 6.33 9.51
C ARG A 264 -11.27 7.27 9.08
N PRO A 265 -11.50 8.60 9.07
CA PRO A 265 -10.45 9.56 8.76
C PRO A 265 -9.31 9.45 9.78
N GLN A 266 -8.20 8.81 9.40
CA GLN A 266 -6.98 8.82 10.19
C GLN A 266 -6.29 10.17 9.95
N GLY A 267 -6.51 11.15 10.84
CA GLY A 267 -5.86 12.45 10.70
C GLY A 267 -6.51 13.64 11.38
N GLY A 268 -7.54 13.46 12.20
CA GLY A 268 -8.04 14.55 13.05
C GLY A 268 -6.98 14.96 14.09
N GLN A 269 -6.66 16.25 14.15
CA GLN A 269 -5.83 16.84 15.22
C GLN A 269 -6.58 16.98 16.55
N ASP A 270 -7.84 16.55 16.61
CA ASP A 270 -8.67 16.67 17.80
C ASP A 270 -8.37 15.55 18.81
N ILE A 271 -8.28 15.93 20.09
CA ILE A 271 -8.10 15.04 21.25
C ILE A 271 -9.12 13.89 21.23
N MET A 272 -10.33 14.16 20.71
CA MET A 272 -11.41 13.18 20.59
C MET A 272 -11.18 12.14 19.48
N SER A 273 -10.50 12.50 18.39
CA SER A 273 -10.11 11.58 17.32
C SER A 273 -8.91 10.70 17.71
N VAL A 274 -7.99 11.22 18.53
CA VAL A 274 -6.89 10.45 19.13
C VAL A 274 -7.43 9.44 20.15
N MET A 275 -8.37 9.85 21.00
CA MET A 275 -9.00 8.96 21.98
C MET A 275 -9.93 7.92 21.31
N GLY A 276 -10.62 8.30 20.22
CA GLY A 276 -11.43 7.39 19.41
C GLY A 276 -10.60 6.29 18.72
N SER A 277 -9.38 6.62 18.27
CA SER A 277 -8.41 5.65 17.72
C SER A 277 -7.89 4.66 18.76
N LEU A 278 -7.89 5.02 20.05
CA LEU A 278 -7.43 4.17 21.15
C LEU A 278 -8.55 3.28 21.73
N VAL A 279 -9.82 3.64 21.54
CA VAL A 279 -10.96 3.03 22.25
C VAL A 279 -11.86 2.16 21.37
N LYS A 280 -11.83 2.26 20.04
CA LYS A 280 -12.69 1.45 19.15
C LYS A 280 -11.92 0.56 18.18
N SER A 281 -11.78 -0.70 18.57
CA SER A 281 -11.25 -1.80 17.74
C SER A 281 -12.34 -2.62 17.00
N GLY A 282 -13.64 -2.30 17.14
CA GLY A 282 -14.71 -3.07 16.47
C GLY A 282 -14.78 -2.80 14.97
N ARG A 283 -15.21 -3.76 14.15
CA ARG A 283 -15.46 -3.53 12.70
C ARG A 283 -16.60 -2.53 12.54
N THR A 284 -16.43 -1.49 11.72
CA THR A 284 -17.48 -0.50 11.46
C THR A 284 -18.09 -0.79 10.09
N GLU A 285 -19.41 -0.90 10.02
CA GLU A 285 -20.12 -1.05 8.75
C GLU A 285 -19.93 0.21 7.90
N VAL A 286 -19.64 0.03 6.61
CA VAL A 286 -19.54 1.14 5.66
C VAL A 286 -20.93 1.42 5.13
N THR A 287 -21.43 2.65 5.32
CA THR A 287 -22.77 2.99 4.85
C THR A 287 -22.86 3.01 3.32
N GLU A 288 -24.01 2.62 2.79
CA GLU A 288 -24.27 2.63 1.34
C GLU A 288 -24.15 4.04 0.72
N LYS A 289 -24.46 5.08 1.48
CA LYS A 289 -24.26 6.48 1.04
C LYS A 289 -22.79 6.77 0.77
N LEU A 290 -21.92 6.38 1.71
CA LEU A 290 -20.48 6.56 1.56
C LEU A 290 -19.94 5.79 0.35
N ARG A 291 -20.39 4.55 0.15
CA ARG A 291 -20.01 3.76 -1.03
C ARG A 291 -20.39 4.43 -2.35
N LYS A 292 -21.58 5.03 -2.41
CA LYS A 292 -22.05 5.78 -3.60
C LYS A 292 -21.21 7.03 -3.86
N GLU A 293 -20.81 7.74 -2.82
CA GLU A 293 -19.92 8.90 -2.94
C GLU A 293 -18.54 8.48 -3.44
N VAL A 294 -17.94 7.44 -2.85
CA VAL A 294 -16.67 6.87 -3.32
C VAL A 294 -16.78 6.43 -4.78
N ASN A 295 -17.85 5.72 -5.16
CA ASN A 295 -18.07 5.29 -6.55
C ASN A 295 -18.14 6.47 -7.52
N LYS A 296 -18.81 7.56 -7.12
CA LYS A 296 -18.89 8.76 -7.95
C LYS A 296 -17.52 9.40 -8.17
N VAL A 297 -16.70 9.48 -7.11
CA VAL A 297 -15.33 10.00 -7.19
C VAL A 297 -14.45 9.12 -8.07
N VAL A 298 -14.52 7.80 -7.90
CA VAL A 298 -13.78 6.83 -8.72
C VAL A 298 -14.19 6.94 -10.18
N GLN A 299 -15.49 7.04 -10.46
CA GLN A 299 -15.98 7.21 -11.83
C GLN A 299 -15.41 8.49 -12.47
N ASN A 300 -15.39 9.61 -11.74
CA ASN A 300 -14.79 10.84 -12.24
C ASN A 300 -13.30 10.67 -12.60
N TYR A 301 -12.50 9.96 -11.78
CA TYR A 301 -11.10 9.70 -12.08
C TYR A 301 -10.90 8.82 -13.33
N VAL A 302 -11.80 7.86 -13.54
CA VAL A 302 -11.80 7.00 -14.73
C VAL A 302 -12.20 7.80 -15.97
N ASP A 303 -13.24 8.63 -15.88
CA ASP A 303 -13.72 9.46 -16.99
C ASP A 303 -12.68 10.51 -17.42
N GLN A 304 -11.88 11.02 -16.46
CA GLN A 304 -10.76 11.92 -16.72
C GLN A 304 -9.51 11.20 -17.26
N GLY A 305 -9.49 9.87 -17.29
CA GLY A 305 -8.34 9.07 -17.71
C GLY A 305 -7.17 9.06 -16.72
N VAL A 306 -7.38 9.52 -15.47
CA VAL A 306 -6.37 9.56 -14.40
C VAL A 306 -6.25 8.19 -13.71
N ALA A 307 -7.32 7.40 -13.72
CA ALA A 307 -7.35 6.08 -13.08
C ALA A 307 -7.94 5.00 -13.98
N GLU A 308 -7.52 3.76 -13.75
CA GLU A 308 -7.99 2.57 -14.44
C GLU A 308 -8.50 1.56 -13.40
N VAL A 309 -9.72 1.06 -13.58
CA VAL A 309 -10.24 -0.03 -12.74
C VAL A 309 -9.59 -1.35 -13.15
N VAL A 310 -9.06 -2.05 -12.17
CA VAL A 310 -8.46 -3.38 -12.28
C VAL A 310 -9.34 -4.37 -11.54
N PRO A 311 -10.13 -5.21 -12.25
CA PRO A 311 -10.91 -6.24 -11.60
C PRO A 311 -9.96 -7.30 -11.02
N GLY A 312 -10.07 -7.57 -9.73
CA GLY A 312 -9.36 -8.66 -9.07
C GLY A 312 -10.22 -9.89 -8.87
N VAL A 313 -9.78 -10.74 -7.93
CA VAL A 313 -10.38 -12.04 -7.66
C VAL A 313 -10.67 -12.16 -6.17
N VAL A 314 -11.88 -12.62 -5.83
CA VAL A 314 -12.20 -13.09 -4.48
C VAL A 314 -12.11 -14.61 -4.47
N PHE A 315 -11.32 -15.16 -3.56
CA PHE A 315 -11.27 -16.59 -3.32
C PHE A 315 -11.98 -16.93 -2.01
N ILE A 316 -13.02 -17.76 -2.08
CA ILE A 316 -13.79 -18.22 -0.92
C ILE A 316 -13.50 -19.69 -0.67
N ASP A 317 -12.82 -19.99 0.43
CA ASP A 317 -12.53 -21.35 0.88
C ASP A 317 -13.63 -21.85 1.81
N GLU A 318 -14.20 -23.03 1.55
CA GLU A 318 -15.21 -23.68 2.41
C GLU A 318 -16.46 -22.82 2.73
N ASP A 319 -17.38 -22.60 1.77
CA ASP A 319 -18.86 -22.56 1.95
C ASP A 319 -19.60 -22.24 0.62
N ILE A 320 -20.84 -22.71 0.50
CA ILE A 320 -21.77 -22.56 -0.64
C ILE A 320 -22.95 -21.66 -0.26
N GLU A 321 -23.21 -21.42 1.04
CA GLU A 321 -24.40 -20.68 1.45
C GLU A 321 -24.40 -19.20 1.02
N CYS A 322 -23.27 -18.69 0.52
CA CYS A 322 -23.14 -17.32 0.03
C CYS A 322 -23.55 -17.11 -1.45
N PHE A 323 -23.90 -18.16 -2.21
CA PHE A 323 -24.18 -18.05 -3.66
C PHE A 323 -25.34 -17.13 -4.03
N THR A 324 -26.32 -16.94 -3.15
CA THR A 324 -27.45 -16.02 -3.39
C THR A 324 -27.01 -14.56 -3.52
N TYR A 325 -25.87 -14.18 -2.92
CA TYR A 325 -25.33 -12.83 -2.96
C TYR A 325 -24.22 -12.62 -4.01
N LEU A 326 -23.73 -13.69 -4.66
CA LEU A 326 -22.61 -13.64 -5.62
C LEU A 326 -23.00 -13.15 -7.02
N ARG A 327 -24.30 -12.93 -7.30
CA ARG A 327 -24.79 -12.55 -8.65
C ARG A 327 -24.36 -11.15 -9.11
N MET A 328 -23.78 -10.32 -8.23
CA MET A 328 -23.41 -8.93 -8.52
C MET A 328 -21.91 -8.63 -8.31
N ALA A 329 -21.06 -9.66 -8.25
CA ALA A 329 -19.69 -9.56 -7.77
C ALA A 329 -18.62 -9.47 -8.89
N PRO A 330 -17.38 -9.04 -8.57
CA PRO A 330 -16.19 -9.32 -9.40
C PRO A 330 -15.98 -10.83 -9.60
N THR A 331 -14.96 -11.24 -10.35
CA THR A 331 -14.61 -12.65 -10.53
C THR A 331 -14.46 -13.35 -9.17
N VAL A 332 -15.25 -14.40 -8.95
CA VAL A 332 -15.20 -15.20 -7.72
C VAL A 332 -14.68 -16.59 -8.00
N ILE A 333 -13.75 -17.07 -7.18
CA ILE A 333 -13.31 -18.47 -7.16
C ILE A 333 -13.79 -19.07 -5.83
N CYS A 334 -14.56 -20.15 -5.87
CA CYS A 334 -15.04 -20.86 -4.70
C CYS A 334 -14.41 -22.26 -4.65
N ALA A 335 -14.01 -22.73 -3.46
CA ALA A 335 -13.58 -24.10 -3.25
C ALA A 335 -14.58 -24.86 -2.37
N ARG A 336 -14.92 -26.10 -2.76
CA ARG A 336 -15.83 -27.00 -2.04
C ARG A 336 -15.16 -28.34 -1.75
N SER A 337 -15.13 -28.75 -0.48
CA SER A 337 -14.55 -30.04 -0.06
C SER A 337 -15.55 -31.18 0.17
N GLY A 338 -16.86 -30.94 0.06
CA GLY A 338 -17.87 -31.97 0.34
C GLY A 338 -19.08 -31.93 -0.59
N GLY A 339 -19.22 -32.95 -1.44
CA GLY A 339 -20.39 -33.20 -2.28
C GLY A 339 -20.08 -34.32 -3.26
N SER A 340 -20.77 -35.45 -3.15
CA SER A 340 -20.87 -36.40 -4.26
C SER A 340 -21.45 -35.66 -5.46
N ALA A 341 -20.88 -35.92 -6.64
CA ALA A 341 -21.44 -35.51 -7.92
C ALA A 341 -22.89 -35.99 -8.07
#